data_AF-A0AAW5S6C2-F1
#
_entry.id   AF-A0AAW5S6C2-F1
#
_cell.length_a   1.000
_cell.length_b   1.000
_cell.length_c   1.000
_cell.angle_alpha   90.00
_cell.angle_beta   90.00
_cell.angle_gamma   90.00
#
_symmetry.space_group_name_H-M   'P 1'
#
loop_
_entity.id
_entity.type
_entity.pdbx_description
1 polymer ?
#
loop_
_entity_poly.entity_id
_entity_poly.type
_entity_poly.pdbx_seq_one_letter_code
_entity_poly.pdbx_strand_id
1 'polypeptide(L)'
;MESTRPPADDATRDKVDEDDHDLLTFGEAGERLRLEIAAATREVQRLTASGPLEALDKARARLDALRSAAARNSAQPINDANFEKFFGYPGKAKRNLPGAPSGR
;
A
#
# COMPACT_ATOMS: atom_id res chain seq x y z
N MET A 1 -42.02 29.58 -27.08
CA MET A 1 -42.27 28.49 -26.13
C MET A 1 -41.49 27.31 -26.69
N GLU A 2 -40.43 26.78 -26.10
CA GLU A 2 -40.09 26.64 -24.70
C GLU A 2 -38.55 26.64 -24.56
N SER A 3 -38.07 27.43 -23.62
CA SER A 3 -36.68 27.51 -23.20
C SER A 3 -36.41 26.39 -22.21
N THR A 4 -35.37 25.59 -22.44
CA THR A 4 -34.77 24.81 -21.34
C THR A 4 -33.30 24.52 -21.61
N ARG A 5 -32.46 25.47 -21.20
CA ARG A 5 -31.10 25.18 -20.76
C ARG A 5 -31.17 25.03 -19.24
N PRO A 6 -30.62 23.97 -18.64
CA PRO A 6 -29.96 24.10 -17.36
C PRO A 6 -28.47 24.33 -17.62
N PRO A 7 -27.84 25.37 -17.04
CA PRO A 7 -26.39 25.41 -16.92
C PRO A 7 -26.02 24.41 -15.82
N ALA A 8 -25.53 23.23 -16.20
CA ALA A 8 -24.82 22.41 -15.24
C ALA A 8 -23.45 23.06 -15.06
N ASP A 9 -23.25 23.65 -13.89
CA ASP A 9 -21.94 23.88 -13.29
C ASP A 9 -21.15 22.56 -13.33
N ASP A 10 -20.47 22.29 -14.43
CA ASP A 10 -19.30 21.42 -14.38
C ASP A 10 -18.21 22.29 -13.75
N ALA A 11 -18.28 22.29 -12.42
CA ALA A 11 -17.22 22.71 -11.52
C ALA A 11 -15.90 22.30 -12.16
N THR A 12 -15.09 23.31 -12.46
CA THR A 12 -13.69 23.20 -12.85
C THR A 12 -13.05 22.14 -11.95
N ARG A 13 -12.98 20.90 -12.44
CA ARG A 13 -12.03 19.93 -11.91
C ARG A 13 -10.69 20.51 -12.31
N ASP A 14 -10.17 21.37 -11.45
CA ASP A 14 -8.76 21.70 -11.45
C ASP A 14 -8.06 20.36 -11.52
N LYS A 15 -7.40 20.12 -12.67
CA LYS A 15 -6.50 18.99 -12.80
C LYS A 15 -5.41 19.30 -11.79
N VAL A 16 -5.54 18.70 -10.60
CA VAL A 16 -4.44 18.58 -9.66
C VAL A 16 -3.30 18.06 -10.50
N ASP A 17 -2.20 18.81 -10.54
CA ASP A 17 -0.97 18.42 -11.23
C ASP A 17 -0.68 16.98 -10.80
N GLU A 18 -0.99 16.04 -11.70
CA GLU A 18 -0.92 14.61 -11.47
C GLU A 18 0.57 14.29 -11.49
N ASP A 19 1.26 14.60 -10.39
CA ASP A 19 2.58 14.05 -10.10
C ASP A 19 2.46 12.53 -10.28
N ASP A 20 2.96 12.03 -11.41
CA ASP A 20 2.85 10.65 -11.87
C ASP A 20 3.00 9.67 -10.69
N HIS A 21 1.88 9.16 -10.21
CA HIS A 21 1.88 8.18 -9.14
C HIS A 21 2.19 6.82 -9.76
N ASP A 22 3.48 6.50 -9.86
CA ASP A 22 3.93 5.16 -10.24
C ASP A 22 3.24 4.12 -9.35
N LEU A 23 2.31 3.35 -9.95
CA LEU A 23 1.64 2.25 -9.27
C LEU A 23 2.66 1.13 -9.06
N LEU A 24 3.19 1.05 -7.85
CA LEU A 24 4.15 0.00 -7.48
C LEU A 24 3.45 -1.37 -7.42
N THR A 25 4.13 -2.40 -7.92
CA THR A 25 3.72 -3.77 -7.64
C THR A 25 3.86 -4.09 -6.15
N PHE A 26 3.14 -5.11 -5.66
CA PHE A 26 3.24 -5.54 -4.25
C PHE A 26 4.69 -5.82 -3.80
N GLY A 27 5.52 -6.38 -4.69
CA GLY A 27 6.94 -6.63 -4.42
C GLY A 27 7.77 -5.35 -4.35
N GLU A 28 7.57 -4.41 -5.27
CA GLU A 28 8.27 -3.12 -5.28
C GLU A 28 7.88 -2.25 -4.08
N ALA A 29 6.61 -2.25 -3.70
CA ALA A 29 6.15 -1.59 -2.47
C ALA A 29 6.80 -2.20 -1.22
N GLY A 30 6.97 -3.53 -1.18
CA GLY A 30 7.64 -4.22 -0.08
C GLY A 30 9.12 -3.89 0.04
N GLU A 31 9.85 -3.82 -1.08
CA GLU A 31 11.27 -3.46 -1.08
C GLU A 31 11.50 -2.00 -0.68
N ARG A 32 10.69 -1.07 -1.19
CA ARG A 32 10.73 0.33 -0.74
C ARG A 32 10.44 0.45 0.75
N LEU A 33 9.47 -0.31 1.25
CA LEU A 33 9.13 -0.31 2.66
C LEU A 33 10.24 -0.89 3.54
N ARG A 34 10.98 -1.91 3.07
CA ARG A 34 12.18 -2.41 3.76
C ARG A 34 13.25 -1.34 3.90
N LEU A 35 13.56 -0.62 2.83
CA LEU A 35 14.57 0.44 2.83
C LEU A 35 14.18 1.57 3.80
N GLU A 36 12.91 1.96 3.78
CA GLU A 36 12.38 2.99 4.66
C GLU A 36 12.42 2.58 6.14
N ILE A 37 12.10 1.31 6.46
CA ILE A 37 12.26 0.77 7.82
C ILE A 37 13.72 0.81 8.27
N ALA A 38 14.67 0.47 7.39
CA ALA A 38 16.09 0.52 7.71
C ALA A 38 16.56 1.96 8.01
N ALA A 39 16.12 2.93 7.21
CA ALA A 39 16.40 4.35 7.44
C ALA A 39 15.80 4.84 8.76
N ALA A 40 14.52 4.55 9.02
CA ALA A 40 13.85 4.92 10.26
C ALA A 40 14.49 4.26 11.51
N THR A 41 15.00 3.02 11.37
CA THR A 41 15.72 2.35 12.46
C THR A 41 17.02 3.06 12.80
N ARG A 42 17.81 3.45 11.80
CA ARG A 42 19.04 4.23 11.99
C ARG A 42 18.75 5.58 12.64
N GLU A 43 17.64 6.20 12.26
CA GLU A 43 17.22 7.48 12.82
C GLU A 43 16.86 7.37 14.30
N VAL A 44 16.10 6.34 14.69
CA VAL A 44 15.81 6.05 16.10
C VAL A 44 17.11 5.79 16.88
N GLN A 45 18.06 5.04 16.33
CA GLN A 45 19.36 4.80 16.97
C GLN A 45 20.14 6.10 17.19
N ARG A 46 20.20 6.97 16.17
CA ARG A 46 20.85 8.27 16.25
C ARG A 46 20.22 9.15 17.33
N LEU A 47 18.90 9.22 17.37
CA LEU A 47 18.16 10.02 18.35
C LEU A 47 18.20 9.43 19.76
N THR A 48 18.34 8.11 19.89
CA THR A 48 18.53 7.46 21.20
C THR A 48 19.89 7.83 21.81
N ALA A 49 20.92 8.01 20.98
CA ALA A 49 22.26 8.32 21.46
C ALA A 49 22.42 9.77 21.95
N SER A 50 21.77 10.74 21.29
CA SER A 50 21.99 12.17 21.59
C SER A 50 20.86 13.11 21.14
N GLY A 51 19.69 12.57 20.77
CA GLY A 51 18.58 13.35 20.24
C GLY A 51 17.64 13.93 21.30
N PRO A 52 16.84 14.94 20.94
CA PRO A 52 15.73 15.39 21.77
C PRO A 52 14.69 14.27 21.95
N LEU A 53 14.15 14.13 23.17
CA LEU A 53 13.13 13.11 23.50
C LEU A 53 11.91 13.18 22.57
N GLU A 54 11.42 14.37 22.25
CA GLU A 54 10.27 14.54 21.35
C GLU A 54 10.55 14.02 19.93
N ALA A 55 11.77 14.25 19.42
CA ALA A 55 12.19 13.76 18.11
C ALA A 55 12.31 12.23 18.13
N LEU A 56 12.83 11.66 19.22
CA LEU A 56 12.91 10.21 19.42
C LEU A 56 11.52 9.56 19.42
N ASP A 57 10.55 10.13 20.12
CA ASP A 57 9.18 9.59 20.17
C ASP A 57 8.49 9.65 18.80
N LYS A 58 8.66 10.75 18.06
CA LYS A 58 8.17 10.84 16.67
C LYS A 58 8.83 9.80 15.76
N ALA A 59 10.15 9.61 15.87
CA ALA A 59 10.86 8.63 15.07
C ALA A 59 10.44 7.19 15.39
N ARG A 60 10.18 6.88 16.67
CA ARG A 60 9.64 5.58 17.11
C ARG A 60 8.24 5.34 16.56
N ALA A 61 7.34 6.32 16.67
CA ALA A 61 5.99 6.21 16.12
C ALA A 61 6.00 5.97 14.60
N ARG A 62 6.90 6.66 13.86
CA ARG A 62 7.09 6.42 12.42
C ARG A 62 7.58 5.00 12.15
N LEU A 63 8.59 4.53 12.89
CA LEU A 63 9.12 3.17 12.73
C LEU A 63 8.05 2.10 12.99
N ASP A 64 7.22 2.28 14.02
CA ASP A 64 6.13 1.37 14.32
C ASP A 64 5.07 1.35 13.21
N ALA A 65 4.68 2.51 12.70
CA ALA A 65 3.75 2.61 11.57
C ALA A 65 4.28 1.90 10.31
N LEU A 66 5.57 2.05 10.00
CA LEU A 66 6.21 1.37 8.87
C LEU A 66 6.26 -0.15 9.07
N ARG A 67 6.57 -0.62 10.28
CA ARG A 67 6.54 -2.05 10.62
C ARG A 67 5.13 -2.63 10.49
N SER A 68 4.10 -1.91 10.95
CA SER A 68 2.71 -2.32 10.76
C SER A 68 2.32 -2.34 9.28
N ALA A 69 2.77 -1.37 8.48
CA ALA A 69 2.60 -1.39 7.03
C ALA A 69 3.28 -2.61 6.41
N ALA A 70 4.48 -2.97 6.86
CA ALA A 70 5.23 -4.11 6.33
C ALA A 70 4.55 -5.43 6.70
N ALA A 71 3.98 -5.56 7.90
CA ALA A 71 3.18 -6.72 8.27
C ALA A 71 1.93 -6.88 7.40
N ARG A 72 1.31 -5.77 6.96
CA ARG A 72 0.16 -5.80 6.03
C ARG A 72 0.59 -6.08 4.58
N ASN A 73 1.76 -5.58 4.18
CA ASN A 73 2.32 -5.77 2.84
C ASN A 73 2.94 -7.16 2.68
N SER A 74 3.45 -7.78 3.75
CA SER A 74 3.91 -9.16 3.74
C SER A 74 2.73 -10.04 3.37
N ALA A 75 2.84 -10.66 2.20
CA ALA A 75 1.75 -11.41 1.57
C ALA A 75 1.11 -12.38 2.57
N GLN A 76 -0.10 -12.05 3.03
CA GLN A 76 -1.04 -13.12 3.32
C GLN A 76 -1.23 -13.82 1.96
N PRO A 77 -0.86 -15.10 1.82
CA PRO A 77 -1.27 -15.86 0.65
C PRO A 77 -2.77 -15.62 0.46
N ILE A 78 -3.23 -15.41 -0.78
CA ILE A 78 -4.67 -15.38 -1.04
C ILE A 78 -5.24 -16.64 -0.41
N ASN A 79 -5.97 -16.45 0.68
CA ASN A 79 -6.72 -17.49 1.35
C ASN A 79 -8.17 -17.32 0.92
N ASP A 80 -8.96 -18.37 1.03
CA ASP A 80 -10.34 -18.37 0.54
C ASP A 80 -11.17 -17.24 1.19
N ALA A 81 -10.84 -16.84 2.42
CA ALA A 81 -11.48 -15.72 3.14
C ALA A 81 -11.18 -14.33 2.53
N ASN A 82 -9.98 -14.12 1.99
CA ASN A 82 -9.63 -12.88 1.28
C ASN A 82 -10.02 -12.95 -0.21
N PHE A 83 -10.06 -14.14 -0.80
CA PHE A 83 -10.43 -14.34 -2.21
C PHE A 83 -11.81 -13.75 -2.51
N GLU A 84 -12.83 -14.15 -1.74
CA GLU A 84 -14.20 -13.66 -1.95
C GLU A 84 -14.31 -12.15 -1.75
N LYS A 85 -13.56 -11.59 -0.80
CA LYS A 85 -13.49 -10.14 -0.57
C LYS A 85 -12.85 -9.38 -1.73
N PHE A 86 -11.84 -9.95 -2.39
CA PHE A 86 -11.13 -9.31 -3.51
C PHE A 86 -11.84 -9.49 -4.85
N PHE A 87 -12.52 -10.62 -5.07
CA PHE A 87 -13.10 -10.98 -6.37
C PHE A 87 -14.64 -10.97 -6.40
N GLY A 88 -15.32 -10.85 -5.25
CA GLY A 88 -16.78 -10.69 -5.18
C GLY A 88 -17.58 -11.96 -5.46
N TYR A 89 -16.93 -13.12 -5.54
CA TYR A 89 -17.57 -14.43 -5.66
C TYR A 89 -16.78 -15.49 -4.87
N PRO A 90 -17.44 -16.54 -4.36
CA PRO A 90 -16.76 -17.63 -3.68
C PRO A 90 -15.85 -18.35 -4.68
N GLY A 91 -14.55 -18.30 -4.43
CA GLY A 91 -13.54 -19.00 -5.22
C GLY A 91 -12.45 -19.55 -4.31
N LYS A 92 -11.96 -20.75 -4.65
CA LYS A 92 -10.81 -21.33 -3.96
C LYS A 92 -9.55 -20.79 -4.60
N ALA A 93 -8.67 -20.19 -3.79
CA ALA A 93 -7.38 -19.75 -4.27
C ALA A 93 -6.59 -20.98 -4.76
N LYS A 94 -6.43 -21.14 -6.08
CA LYS A 94 -5.57 -22.19 -6.63
C LYS A 94 -4.13 -21.86 -6.25
N ARG A 95 -3.64 -22.47 -5.17
CA ARG A 95 -2.21 -22.47 -4.83
C ARG A 95 -1.48 -23.05 -6.04
N ASN A 96 -0.49 -22.33 -6.57
CA ASN A 96 0.40 -22.85 -7.61
C ASN A 96 1.08 -24.11 -7.07
N LEU A 97 0.47 -25.27 -7.32
CA LEU A 97 1.07 -26.58 -7.12
C LEU A 97 2.11 -26.74 -8.24
N PRO A 98 3.40 -27.00 -7.93
CA PRO A 98 4.32 -27.50 -8.94
C PRO A 98 3.86 -28.92 -9.29
N GLY A 99 3.09 -29.07 -10.36
CA GLY A 99 2.56 -30.37 -10.75
C GLY A 99 1.35 -30.28 -11.67
N ALA A 100 1.53 -29.77 -12.89
CA ALA A 100 0.73 -30.24 -14.00
C ALA A 100 1.59 -31.27 -14.75
N PRO A 101 1.33 -32.59 -14.66
CA PRO A 101 1.90 -33.50 -15.64
C PRO A 101 1.29 -33.14 -17.00
N SER A 102 2.16 -32.81 -17.93
CA SER A 102 1.84 -32.62 -19.33
C SER A 102 1.14 -33.88 -19.84
N GLY A 103 -0.17 -33.80 -20.05
CA GLY A 103 -0.90 -34.88 -20.70
C GLY A 103 -0.48 -34.97 -22.16
N ARG A 104 0.14 -36.10 -22.53
CA ARG A 104 -0.08 -36.83 -23.78
C ARG A 104 0.16 -38.30 -23.56
#